data_AF-A0A7X6CC60-F1
#
_entry.id   AF-A0A7X6CC60-F1
#
_cell.length_a   1.000
_cell.length_b   1.000
_cell.length_c   1.000
_cell.angle_alpha   90.00
_cell.angle_beta   90.00
_cell.angle_gamma   90.00
#
_symmetry.space_group_name_H-M   'P 1'
#
loop_
_entity.id
_entity.type
_entity.pdbx_description
1 polymer ?
#
loop_
_entity_poly.entity_id
_entity_poly.type
_entity_poly.pdbx_seq_one_letter_code
_entity_poly.pdbx_strand_id
1 'polypeptide(L)'
;MSNVDLYRQHIQNLLSQHASLVWDERIQAQTIFDINRDHYQLVYVGWRNQQRIYGPVLHVDIIDTKIWIQQDGTEVGIANELVELGVPKEDIVLGFDPQTLSVTGKLRTLTPKLEGEIRCELI
;
A
#
# COMPACT_ATOMS: atom_id res chain seq x y z
N MET A 1 15.79 -17.29 8.11
CA MET A 1 15.64 -15.95 8.69
C MET A 1 14.42 -15.33 8.04
N SER A 2 13.50 -14.81 8.84
CA SER A 2 12.15 -14.40 8.44
C SER A 2 12.17 -13.38 7.29
N ASN A 3 11.32 -13.58 6.27
CA ASN A 3 11.14 -12.65 5.15
C ASN A 3 10.62 -11.25 5.58
N VAL A 4 10.15 -11.14 6.83
CA VAL A 4 9.60 -9.91 7.39
C VAL A 4 10.57 -8.74 7.30
N ASP A 5 11.87 -8.90 7.60
CA ASP A 5 12.82 -7.78 7.50
C ASP A 5 13.00 -7.29 6.05
N LEU A 6 12.93 -8.21 5.08
CA LEU A 6 12.95 -7.88 3.66
C LEU A 6 11.64 -7.17 3.25
N TYR A 7 10.48 -7.63 3.74
CA TYR A 7 9.20 -6.95 3.52
C TYR A 7 9.19 -5.53 4.08
N ARG A 8 9.70 -5.33 5.32
CA ARG A 8 9.87 -4.00 5.91
C ARG A 8 10.70 -3.09 5.02
N GLN A 9 11.80 -3.61 4.46
CA GLN A 9 12.68 -2.86 3.57
C GLN A 9 11.97 -2.51 2.25
N HIS A 10 11.31 -3.47 1.61
CA HIS A 10 10.55 -3.24 0.37
C HIS A 10 9.45 -2.19 0.58
N ILE A 11 8.64 -2.33 1.62
CA ILE A 11 7.54 -1.41 1.93
C ILE A 11 8.07 0.01 2.17
N GLN A 12 9.08 0.17 3.03
CA GLN A 12 9.66 1.49 3.31
C GLN A 12 10.26 2.14 2.05
N ASN A 13 10.94 1.36 1.22
CA ASN A 13 11.52 1.85 -0.03
C ASN A 13 10.43 2.29 -1.01
N LEU A 14 9.40 1.46 -1.24
CA LEU A 14 8.30 1.78 -2.14
C LEU A 14 7.56 3.05 -1.68
N LEU A 15 7.18 3.13 -0.40
CA LEU A 15 6.50 4.32 0.14
C LEU A 15 7.37 5.58 0.00
N SER A 16 8.68 5.46 0.22
CA SER A 16 9.62 6.58 0.05
C SER A 16 9.80 6.98 -1.41
N GLN A 17 9.82 6.02 -2.33
CA GLN A 17 9.87 6.26 -3.78
C GLN A 17 8.61 6.99 -4.24
N HIS A 18 7.42 6.51 -3.87
CA HIS A 18 6.15 7.17 -4.17
C HIS A 18 6.08 8.58 -3.57
N ALA A 19 6.57 8.78 -2.34
CA ALA A 19 6.65 10.10 -1.73
C ALA A 19 7.49 11.09 -2.56
N SER A 20 8.56 10.61 -3.21
CA SER A 20 9.43 11.45 -4.05
C SER A 20 8.83 11.87 -5.40
N LEU A 21 7.71 11.25 -5.79
CA LEU A 21 7.02 11.55 -7.06
C LEU A 21 6.06 12.75 -6.95
N VAL A 22 5.81 13.27 -5.74
CA VAL A 22 4.96 14.45 -5.57
C VAL A 22 5.64 15.67 -6.16
N TRP A 23 4.96 16.29 -7.14
CA TRP A 23 5.48 17.40 -7.93
C TRP A 23 4.84 18.75 -7.58
N ASP A 24 3.69 18.78 -6.91
CA ASP A 24 3.04 20.02 -6.47
C ASP A 24 3.61 20.43 -5.11
N GLU A 25 4.34 21.55 -5.07
CA GLU A 25 4.97 22.10 -3.86
C GLU A 25 3.98 22.44 -2.73
N ARG A 26 2.68 22.58 -3.04
CA ARG A 26 1.63 22.83 -2.04
C ARG A 26 1.11 21.54 -1.41
N ILE A 27 1.61 20.38 -1.83
CA ILE A 27 1.31 19.07 -1.29
C ILE A 27 2.59 18.48 -0.72
N GLN A 28 2.57 18.20 0.57
CA GLN A 28 3.64 17.48 1.23
C GLN A 28 3.30 15.98 1.25
N ALA A 29 4.19 15.16 0.70
CA ALA A 29 4.23 13.73 0.97
C ALA A 29 4.92 13.47 2.31
N GLN A 30 4.22 12.82 3.23
CA GLN A 30 4.74 12.45 4.53
C GLN A 30 4.74 10.92 4.66
N THR A 31 5.90 10.32 4.84
CA THR A 31 6.03 8.92 5.22
C THR A 31 5.96 8.77 6.74
N ILE A 32 5.12 7.87 7.22
CA ILE A 32 4.91 7.59 8.64
C ILE A 32 5.15 6.11 8.85
N PHE A 33 6.25 5.77 9.52
CA PHE A 33 6.66 4.39 9.75
C PHE A 33 6.67 4.08 11.24
N ASP A 34 5.83 3.12 11.62
CA ASP A 34 5.85 2.49 12.92
C ASP A 34 6.54 1.12 12.82
N ILE A 35 7.85 1.13 12.99
CA ILE A 35 8.68 -0.08 12.82
C ILE A 35 8.42 -1.11 13.94
N ASN A 36 7.93 -0.67 15.10
CA ASN A 36 7.68 -1.55 16.23
C ASN A 36 6.36 -2.33 16.08
N ARG A 37 5.37 -1.71 15.44
CA ARG A 37 4.03 -2.28 15.25
C ARG A 37 3.74 -2.68 13.80
N ASP A 38 4.71 -2.48 12.92
CA ASP A 38 4.64 -2.80 11.50
C ASP A 38 3.48 -2.10 10.76
N HIS A 39 3.34 -0.78 10.99
CA HIS A 39 2.41 0.08 10.27
C HIS A 39 3.16 1.10 9.41
N TYR A 40 2.85 1.19 8.13
CA TYR A 40 3.58 2.02 7.17
C TYR A 40 2.59 2.82 6.31
N GLN A 41 2.69 4.14 6.35
CA GLN A 41 1.79 5.03 5.61
C GLN A 41 2.55 6.06 4.78
N LEU A 42 1.98 6.38 3.62
CA LEU A 42 2.25 7.60 2.87
C LEU A 42 1.01 8.47 2.93
N VAL A 43 1.13 9.66 3.49
CA VAL A 43 0.04 10.63 3.65
C VAL A 43 0.33 11.87 2.84
N TYR A 44 -0.67 12.37 2.11
CA TYR A 44 -0.59 13.68 1.48
C TYR A 44 -1.20 14.73 2.41
N VAL A 45 -0.48 15.84 2.58
CA VAL A 45 -0.87 16.95 3.44
C VAL A 45 -0.65 18.23 2.67
N GLY A 46 -1.73 18.91 2.26
CA GLY A 46 -1.58 20.08 1.41
C GLY A 46 -2.87 20.72 0.95
N TRP A 47 -2.75 21.51 -0.10
CA TRP A 47 -3.88 22.18 -0.73
C TRP A 47 -3.73 22.11 -2.23
N ARG A 48 -4.84 21.85 -2.92
CA ARG A 48 -4.95 22.03 -4.37
C ARG A 48 -6.00 23.10 -4.62
N ASN A 49 -5.57 24.27 -5.09
CA ASN A 49 -6.42 25.46 -5.16
C ASN A 49 -7.02 25.80 -3.78
N GLN A 50 -8.34 25.79 -3.64
CA GLN A 50 -9.06 26.04 -2.38
C GLN A 50 -9.52 24.75 -1.69
N GLN A 51 -9.11 23.58 -2.20
CA GLN A 51 -9.48 22.29 -1.64
C GLN A 51 -8.35 21.73 -0.78
N ARG A 52 -8.71 21.29 0.42
CA ARG A 52 -7.80 20.62 1.34
C ARG A 52 -7.49 19.23 0.80
N ILE A 53 -6.21 18.91 0.68
CA ILE A 53 -5.72 17.55 0.44
C ILE A 53 -5.19 17.02 1.76
N TYR A 54 -5.84 15.98 2.29
CA TYR A 54 -5.42 15.33 3.52
C TYR A 54 -5.89 13.88 3.56
N GLY A 55 -4.95 12.94 3.61
CA GLY A 55 -5.28 11.53 3.81
C GLY A 55 -4.18 10.57 3.39
N PRO A 56 -4.28 9.29 3.82
CA PRO A 56 -3.38 8.24 3.38
C PRO A 56 -3.60 7.93 1.90
N VAL A 57 -2.51 7.93 1.14
CA VAL A 57 -2.47 7.50 -0.27
C VAL A 57 -2.06 6.03 -0.35
N LEU A 58 -1.12 5.61 0.51
CA LEU A 58 -0.75 4.22 0.70
C LEU A 58 -0.79 3.92 2.20
N HIS A 59 -1.33 2.76 2.55
CA HIS A 59 -1.26 2.22 3.91
C HIS A 59 -1.04 0.72 3.83
N VAL A 60 0.08 0.28 4.41
CA VAL A 60 0.52 -1.11 4.40
C VAL A 60 0.90 -1.52 5.81
N ASP A 61 0.43 -2.70 6.22
CA ASP A 61 0.81 -3.34 7.47
C ASP A 61 1.58 -4.64 7.21
N ILE A 62 2.34 -5.10 8.22
CA ILE A 62 2.74 -6.51 8.29
C ILE A 62 2.00 -7.17 9.45
N ILE A 63 1.11 -8.12 9.15
CA ILE A 63 0.29 -8.85 10.12
C ILE A 63 0.48 -10.34 9.87
N ASP A 64 0.79 -11.10 10.91
CA ASP A 64 1.07 -12.54 10.82
C ASP A 64 2.06 -12.90 9.70
N THR A 65 3.15 -12.13 9.61
CA THR A 65 4.23 -12.24 8.61
C THR A 65 3.83 -11.99 7.16
N LYS A 66 2.63 -11.47 6.91
CA LYS A 66 2.12 -11.12 5.58
C LYS A 66 1.97 -9.62 5.43
N ILE A 67 2.09 -9.14 4.20
CA ILE A 67 1.87 -7.76 3.81
C ILE A 67 0.38 -7.53 3.59
N TRP A 68 -0.20 -6.62 4.35
CA TRP A 68 -1.60 -6.22 4.22
C TRP A 68 -1.69 -4.83 3.63
N ILE A 69 -2.29 -4.72 2.46
CA ILE A 69 -2.52 -3.43 1.80
C ILE A 69 -3.89 -2.92 2.26
N GLN A 70 -3.89 -1.94 3.15
CA GLN A 70 -5.09 -1.36 3.76
C GLN A 70 -5.70 -0.24 2.90
N GLN A 71 -4.85 0.49 2.17
CA GLN A 71 -5.22 1.55 1.25
C GLN A 71 -4.20 1.60 0.11
N ASP A 72 -4.68 1.70 -1.13
CA ASP A 72 -3.84 1.88 -2.30
C ASP A 72 -4.48 2.88 -3.27
N GLY A 73 -3.90 4.08 -3.35
CA GLY A 73 -4.29 5.14 -4.27
C GLY A 73 -3.42 5.25 -5.51
N THR A 74 -2.56 4.25 -5.79
CA THR A 74 -1.69 4.25 -6.97
C THR A 74 -2.38 3.63 -8.18
N GLU A 75 -1.99 4.04 -9.39
CA GLU A 75 -2.57 3.49 -10.64
C GLU A 75 -2.08 2.06 -10.92
N VAL A 76 -0.78 1.81 -10.73
CA VAL A 76 -0.17 0.49 -10.96
C VAL A 76 -0.54 -0.51 -9.86
N GLY A 77 -0.75 -0.02 -8.63
CA GLY A 77 -1.03 -0.83 -7.46
C GLY A 77 0.25 -1.35 -6.80
N ILE A 78 0.44 -1.04 -5.52
CA ILE A 78 1.63 -1.45 -4.75
C ILE A 78 1.76 -2.97 -4.63
N ALA A 79 0.65 -3.70 -4.74
CA ALA A 79 0.64 -5.16 -4.78
C ALA A 79 1.47 -5.71 -5.95
N ASN A 80 1.38 -5.07 -7.13
CA ASN A 80 2.11 -5.49 -8.32
C ASN A 80 3.61 -5.18 -8.17
N GLU A 81 3.96 -4.01 -7.64
CA GLU A 81 5.34 -3.63 -7.36
C GLU A 81 6.02 -4.59 -6.37
N LEU A 82 5.29 -5.01 -5.32
CA LEU A 82 5.79 -6.00 -4.37
C LEU A 82 6.05 -7.37 -5.04
N VAL A 83 5.17 -7.80 -5.94
CA VAL A 83 5.39 -9.04 -6.71
C VAL A 83 6.61 -8.93 -7.63
N GLU A 84 6.82 -7.77 -8.26
CA GLU A 84 8.01 -7.51 -9.09
C GLU A 84 9.31 -7.54 -8.28
N LEU A 85 9.26 -7.12 -7.01
CA LEU A 85 10.37 -7.25 -6.05
C LEU A 85 10.56 -8.69 -5.52
N GLY A 86 9.74 -9.64 -5.97
CA GLY A 86 9.85 -11.06 -5.63
C GLY A 86 9.03 -11.49 -4.40
N VAL A 87 8.13 -10.64 -3.89
CA VAL A 87 7.22 -11.04 -2.82
C VAL A 87 6.22 -12.06 -3.35
N PRO A 88 6.09 -13.25 -2.73
CA PRO A 88 5.08 -14.22 -3.11
C PRO A 88 3.67 -13.65 -2.99
N LYS A 89 2.82 -13.93 -3.98
CA LYS A 89 1.41 -13.47 -4.02
C LYS A 89 0.61 -13.95 -2.81
N GLU A 90 1.04 -15.05 -2.20
CA GLU A 90 0.47 -15.64 -1.00
C GLU A 90 0.75 -14.90 0.30
N ASP A 91 1.75 -14.04 0.29
CA ASP A 91 2.12 -13.20 1.41
C ASP A 91 1.53 -11.79 1.28
N ILE A 92 0.77 -11.51 0.23
CA ILE A 92 0.09 -10.22 0.02
C ILE A 92 -1.42 -10.40 0.21
N VAL A 93 -2.01 -9.56 1.06
CA VAL A 93 -3.43 -9.52 1.38
C VAL A 93 -3.98 -8.15 1.02
N LEU A 94 -5.06 -8.10 0.24
CA LEU A 94 -5.81 -6.87 -0.05
C LEU A 94 -6.81 -6.61 1.08
N GLY A 95 -6.41 -5.83 2.08
CA GLY A 95 -7.19 -5.55 3.30
C GLY A 95 -8.44 -4.70 3.06
N PHE A 96 -8.45 -3.91 1.98
CA PHE A 96 -9.61 -3.10 1.57
C PHE A 96 -10.67 -3.87 0.78
N ASP A 97 -10.37 -5.09 0.30
CA ASP A 97 -11.34 -5.90 -0.45
C ASP A 97 -12.12 -6.83 0.49
N PRO A 98 -13.44 -6.61 0.69
CA PRO A 98 -14.25 -7.43 1.58
C PRO A 98 -14.33 -8.90 1.16
N GLN A 99 -14.13 -9.24 -0.13
CA GLN A 99 -14.11 -10.62 -0.60
C GLN A 99 -12.89 -11.38 -0.08
N THR A 100 -11.78 -10.68 0.18
CA THR A 100 -10.58 -11.23 0.81
C THR A 100 -10.84 -11.62 2.27
N LEU A 101 -11.78 -10.96 2.94
CA LEU A 101 -12.11 -11.18 4.35
C LEU A 101 -13.18 -12.25 4.57
N SER A 102 -14.10 -12.45 3.62
CA SER A 102 -15.27 -13.33 3.78
C SER A 102 -15.00 -14.84 3.64
N VAL A 103 -13.77 -15.25 3.32
CA VAL A 103 -13.40 -16.68 3.30
C VAL A 103 -12.70 -17.03 4.62
N THR A 104 -13.55 -17.20 5.63
CA THR A 104 -13.24 -17.60 7.01
C THR A 104 -12.17 -18.72 7.06
N GLY A 105 -10.95 -18.38 7.49
CA GLY A 105 -9.92 -19.35 7.89
C GLY A 105 -8.83 -19.71 6.88
N LYS A 106 -8.86 -19.18 5.65
CA LYS A 106 -7.72 -19.26 4.71
C LYS A 106 -7.64 -17.96 3.90
N LEU A 107 -6.67 -17.12 4.24
CA LEU A 107 -6.33 -15.91 3.48
C LEU A 107 -6.20 -16.25 1.99
N ARG A 108 -7.02 -15.63 1.15
CA ARG A 108 -6.99 -15.82 -0.30
C ARG A 108 -5.81 -15.03 -0.84
N THR A 109 -4.81 -15.76 -1.30
CA THR A 109 -3.62 -15.27 -2.00
C THR A 109 -4.04 -14.75 -3.37
N LEU A 110 -3.43 -13.67 -3.90
CA LEU A 110 -3.81 -13.07 -5.19
C LEU A 110 -3.89 -14.14 -6.30
N THR A 111 -5.10 -14.57 -6.67
CA THR A 111 -5.30 -15.44 -7.84
C THR A 111 -5.35 -14.58 -9.10
N PRO A 112 -4.72 -15.00 -10.21
CA PRO A 112 -4.65 -14.19 -11.42
C PRO A 112 -6.00 -14.17 -12.13
N LYS A 113 -6.69 -13.02 -12.12
CA LYS A 113 -7.76 -12.54 -13.03
C LYS A 113 -8.30 -11.22 -12.45
N LEU A 114 -8.51 -10.11 -13.16
CA LEU A 114 -8.79 -9.86 -14.58
C LEU A 114 -8.33 -8.44 -14.95
N GLU A 115 -8.03 -8.23 -16.22
CA GLU A 115 -8.05 -6.93 -16.89
C GLU A 115 -9.35 -6.18 -16.58
N GLY A 116 -9.25 -4.95 -16.10
CA GLY A 116 -10.40 -4.07 -15.85
C GLY A 116 -9.98 -2.86 -15.01
N GLU A 117 -10.07 -1.67 -15.61
CA GLU A 117 -9.78 -0.36 -15.01
C GLU A 117 -10.33 -0.25 -13.57
N ILE A 118 -9.43 -0.22 -12.58
CA ILE A 118 -9.73 0.33 -11.27
C ILE A 118 -9.48 1.84 -11.38
N ARG A 119 -10.53 2.60 -11.66
CA ARG A 119 -10.51 4.04 -11.45
C ARG A 119 -10.43 4.30 -9.94
N CYS A 120 -9.23 4.60 -9.46
CA CYS A 120 -9.07 5.34 -8.21
C CYS A 120 -9.61 6.75 -8.43
N GLU A 121 -10.85 7.01 -8.00
CA GLU A 121 -11.30 8.38 -7.82
C GLU A 121 -10.49 8.97 -6.66
N LEU A 122 -9.52 9.83 -7.02
CA LEU A 122 -8.86 10.73 -6.09
C LEU A 122 -9.94 11.51 -5.34
N ILE A 123 -10.08 11.24 -4.04
CA ILE A 123 -10.78 12.12 -3.09
C ILE A 123 -9.86 13.31 -2.79
#